data_AF-W7SYV3-F1
#
_entry.id   AF-W7SYV3-F1
#
_cell.length_a   1.000
_cell.length_b   1.000
_cell.length_c   1.000
_cell.angle_alpha   90.00
_cell.angle_beta   90.00
_cell.angle_gamma   90.00
#
_symmetry.space_group_name_H-M   'P 1'
#
loop_
_entity.id
_entity.type
_entity.pdbx_description
1 polymer ?
#
loop_
_entity_poly.entity_id
_entity_poly.type
_entity_poly.pdbx_seq_one_letter_code
_entity_poly.pdbx_strand_id
1 'polypeptide(L)'
;MSVRLHGATDMLPRPRFLDARKDVFATADRAAWGEELVELDRDKGGRLFELVTASRVPIGLKSQVVHGDLFGNVLFDGKAAPALIDFSPFWRPPEWAAAVIVVDALAWGGADQGILKRWAHLAEWPQALVRALLFRLAVHALHPRSTLQSLRGLERATTQILDLV
;
A
#
# COMPACT_ATOMS: atom_id res chain seq x y z
N MET A 1 -14.31 0.29 -6.52
CA MET A 1 -13.48 0.90 -7.59
C MET A 1 -12.22 0.08 -7.84
N SER A 2 -11.36 -0.16 -6.84
CA SER A 2 -10.08 -0.87 -6.97
C SER A 2 -10.09 -2.10 -7.90
N VAL A 3 -10.88 -3.13 -7.58
CA VAL A 3 -10.95 -4.38 -8.37
C VAL A 3 -11.35 -4.13 -9.84
N ARG A 4 -12.26 -3.18 -10.10
CA ARG A 4 -12.68 -2.84 -11.48
C ARG A 4 -11.56 -2.14 -12.25
N LEU A 5 -10.87 -1.21 -11.58
CA LEU A 5 -9.74 -0.50 -12.17
C LEU A 5 -8.64 -1.48 -12.55
N HIS A 6 -8.24 -2.36 -11.64
CA HIS A 6 -7.14 -3.29 -11.91
C HIS A 6 -7.53 -4.40 -12.89
N GLY A 7 -8.80 -4.83 -12.90
CA GLY A 7 -9.31 -5.69 -13.98
C GLY A 7 -9.20 -5.05 -15.36
N ALA A 8 -9.34 -3.72 -15.46
CA ALA A 8 -9.19 -3.00 -16.73
C ALA A 8 -7.72 -2.80 -17.15
N THR A 9 -6.75 -2.97 -16.24
CA THR A 9 -5.32 -2.72 -16.50
C THR A 9 -4.48 -3.99 -16.61
N ASP A 10 -5.03 -5.20 -16.40
CA ASP A 10 -4.28 -6.48 -16.49
C ASP A 10 -3.67 -6.76 -17.88
N MET A 11 -4.25 -6.16 -18.93
CA MET A 11 -3.76 -6.30 -20.30
C MET A 11 -2.60 -5.36 -20.62
N LEU A 12 -2.30 -4.39 -19.75
CA LEU A 12 -1.25 -3.41 -20.00
C LEU A 12 0.13 -4.04 -19.78
N PRO A 13 1.09 -3.84 -20.70
CA PRO A 13 2.46 -4.24 -20.46
C PRO A 13 3.08 -3.40 -19.35
N ARG A 14 4.12 -3.91 -18.70
CA ARG A 14 4.90 -3.16 -17.69
C ARG A 14 5.41 -1.84 -18.30
N PRO A 15 5.00 -0.68 -17.78
CA PRO A 15 5.47 0.60 -18.31
C PRO A 15 6.95 0.80 -18.01
N ARG A 16 7.75 1.03 -19.07
CA ARG A 16 9.23 1.17 -18.97
C ARG A 16 9.69 2.27 -18.02
N PHE A 17 8.91 3.34 -17.83
CA PHE A 17 9.29 4.43 -16.95
C PHE A 17 9.30 4.02 -15.46
N LEU A 18 8.59 2.95 -15.08
CA LEU A 18 8.59 2.46 -13.69
C LEU A 18 9.99 2.02 -13.25
N ASP A 19 10.80 1.50 -14.17
CA ASP A 19 12.17 1.06 -13.90
C ASP A 19 13.12 2.23 -13.65
N ALA A 20 12.77 3.43 -14.14
CA ALA A 20 13.56 4.65 -14.00
C ALA A 20 13.17 5.49 -12.77
N ARG A 21 12.08 5.15 -12.06
CA ARG A 21 11.58 5.95 -10.93
C ARG A 21 12.51 5.83 -9.72
N LYS A 22 12.91 6.99 -9.20
CA LYS A 22 13.77 7.15 -8.02
C LYS A 22 13.13 8.02 -6.93
N ASP A 23 11.86 8.34 -7.09
CA ASP A 23 11.12 9.09 -6.07
C ASP A 23 10.87 8.24 -4.81
N VAL A 24 10.49 8.94 -3.73
CA VAL A 24 10.21 8.36 -2.40
C VAL A 24 9.31 7.12 -2.48
N PHE A 25 8.26 7.16 -3.33
CA PHE A 25 7.31 6.06 -3.43
C PHE A 25 7.89 4.85 -4.16
N ALA A 26 8.71 5.08 -5.20
CA ALA A 26 9.39 3.99 -5.89
C ALA A 26 10.42 3.29 -4.99
N THR A 27 11.17 4.05 -4.18
CA THR A 27 12.09 3.48 -3.19
C THR A 27 11.36 2.73 -2.08
N ALA A 28 10.27 3.30 -1.55
CA ALA A 28 9.45 2.63 -0.54
C ALA A 28 8.80 1.34 -1.05
N ASP A 29 8.36 1.33 -2.31
CA ASP A 29 7.83 0.13 -2.97
C ASP A 29 8.89 -0.97 -3.04
N ARG A 30 10.09 -0.68 -3.58
CA ARG A 30 11.17 -1.67 -3.64
C ARG A 30 11.59 -2.18 -2.25
N ALA A 31 11.63 -1.30 -1.25
CA ALA A 31 11.89 -1.70 0.15
C ALA A 31 10.82 -2.66 0.69
N ALA A 32 9.54 -2.33 0.50
CA ALA A 32 8.42 -3.15 0.96
C ALA A 32 8.41 -4.55 0.33
N TRP A 33 8.91 -4.67 -0.89
CA TRP A 33 9.07 -5.93 -1.61
C TRP A 33 10.39 -6.65 -1.36
N GLY A 34 11.33 -6.01 -0.66
CA GLY A 34 12.64 -6.59 -0.36
C GLY A 34 13.58 -6.61 -1.56
N GLU A 35 13.28 -5.80 -2.57
CA GLU A 35 14.08 -5.63 -3.78
C GLU A 35 15.21 -4.62 -3.58
N GLU A 36 15.10 -3.76 -2.56
CA GLU A 36 16.10 -2.76 -2.20
C GLU A 36 16.22 -2.67 -0.67
N LEU A 37 17.46 -2.62 -0.17
CA LEU A 37 17.74 -2.27 1.23
C LEU A 37 17.87 -0.76 1.34
N VAL A 38 17.08 -0.15 2.23
CA VAL A 38 16.99 1.31 2.37
C VAL A 38 17.17 1.66 3.84
N GLU A 39 18.00 2.66 4.12
CA GLU A 39 18.09 3.23 5.47
C GLU A 39 16.83 4.07 5.75
N LEU A 40 16.07 3.67 6.75
CA LEU A 40 14.84 4.34 7.14
C LEU A 40 15.02 5.06 8.47
N ASP A 41 14.53 6.30 8.55
CA ASP A 41 14.50 7.05 9.81
C ASP A 41 13.72 6.26 10.86
N ARG A 42 14.43 5.84 11.91
CA ARG A 42 13.92 4.96 12.95
C ARG A 42 12.72 5.56 13.67
N ASP A 43 12.72 6.87 13.87
CA ASP A 43 11.70 7.58 14.65
C ASP A 43 10.52 8.02 13.76
N LYS A 44 10.65 7.89 12.43
CA LYS A 44 9.57 8.10 11.45
C LYS A 44 9.00 6.79 10.89
N GLY A 45 9.12 5.68 11.62
CA GLY A 45 8.51 4.40 11.25
C GLY A 45 9.50 3.32 10.82
N GLY A 46 10.79 3.62 10.72
CA GLY A 46 11.84 2.62 10.42
C GLY A 46 11.85 1.46 11.42
N ARG A 47 11.63 1.71 12.72
CA ARG A 47 11.54 0.64 13.74
C ARG A 47 10.36 -0.32 13.50
N LEU A 48 9.20 0.22 13.13
CA LEU A 48 8.04 -0.60 12.81
C LEU A 48 8.27 -1.36 11.49
N PHE A 49 8.91 -0.73 10.51
CA PHE A 49 9.25 -1.39 9.26
C PHE A 49 10.15 -2.61 9.51
N GLU A 50 11.19 -2.46 10.34
CA GLU A 50 12.07 -3.56 10.77
C GLU A 50 11.25 -4.70 11.42
N LEU A 51 10.34 -4.36 12.34
CA LEU A 51 9.49 -5.34 13.04
C LEU A 51 8.57 -6.09 12.08
N VAL A 52 7.85 -5.37 11.22
CA VAL A 52 6.87 -5.94 10.28
C VAL A 52 7.56 -6.78 9.19
N THR A 53 8.81 -6.45 8.85
CA THR A 53 9.58 -7.21 7.85
C THR A 53 9.73 -8.68 8.21
N ALA A 54 9.77 -9.02 9.51
CA ALA A 54 9.83 -10.41 9.97
C ALA A 54 8.57 -11.23 9.64
N SER A 55 7.43 -10.57 9.44
CA SER A 55 6.15 -11.21 9.07
C SER A 55 5.99 -11.38 7.55
N ARG A 56 6.94 -10.86 6.76
CA ARG A 56 6.90 -10.93 5.29
C ARG A 56 7.40 -12.29 4.82
N VAL A 57 6.55 -13.05 4.11
CA VAL A 57 6.95 -14.29 3.42
C VAL A 57 6.82 -14.14 1.90
N PRO A 58 7.48 -14.99 1.08
CA PRO A 58 7.28 -15.00 -0.37
C PRO A 58 5.82 -15.21 -0.76
N ILE A 59 5.40 -14.62 -1.88
CA ILE A 59 4.03 -14.74 -2.42
C ILE A 59 4.05 -15.06 -3.91
N GLY A 60 3.00 -15.75 -4.40
CA GLY A 60 2.89 -16.23 -5.78
C GLY A 60 2.04 -15.36 -6.71
N LEU A 61 1.57 -14.21 -6.23
CA LEU A 61 0.66 -13.34 -6.97
C LEU A 61 1.32 -12.71 -8.22
N LYS A 62 0.54 -12.59 -9.30
CA LYS A 62 0.96 -11.99 -10.56
C LYS A 62 0.95 -10.46 -10.47
N SER A 63 2.08 -9.82 -10.77
CA SER A 63 2.15 -8.36 -10.92
C SER A 63 1.52 -7.88 -12.23
N GLN A 64 0.87 -6.71 -12.16
CA GLN A 64 0.30 -5.99 -13.29
C GLN A 64 0.35 -4.48 -13.03
N VAL A 65 -0.15 -3.64 -13.95
CA VAL A 65 -0.33 -2.23 -13.67
C VAL A 65 -1.43 -2.04 -12.64
N VAL A 66 -1.12 -1.40 -11.52
CA VAL A 66 -2.07 -1.07 -10.46
C VAL A 66 -1.88 0.38 -10.00
N HIS A 67 -2.92 0.93 -9.39
CA HIS A 67 -2.84 2.23 -8.71
C HIS A 67 -2.50 2.05 -7.24
N GLY A 68 -1.33 2.52 -6.82
CA GLY A 68 -0.81 2.35 -5.46
C GLY A 68 -1.20 3.46 -4.47
N ASP A 69 -2.19 4.29 -4.80
CA ASP A 69 -2.58 5.43 -3.95
C ASP A 69 -4.07 5.78 -4.16
N LEU A 70 -4.95 4.77 -4.26
CA LEU A 70 -6.35 5.03 -4.62
C LEU A 70 -7.15 5.73 -3.49
N PHE A 71 -6.72 5.58 -2.23
CA PHE A 71 -7.36 6.23 -1.09
C PHE A 71 -7.18 7.75 -1.18
N GLY A 72 -8.28 8.51 -1.16
CA GLY A 72 -8.25 9.96 -1.35
C GLY A 72 -8.23 10.43 -2.82
N ASN A 73 -7.96 9.54 -3.78
CA ASN A 73 -7.89 9.85 -5.21
C ASN A 73 -9.15 9.42 -5.99
N VAL A 74 -10.30 9.48 -5.31
CA VAL A 74 -11.62 9.24 -5.91
C VAL A 74 -12.53 10.42 -5.60
N LEU A 75 -13.00 11.09 -6.64
CA LEU A 75 -13.96 12.19 -6.53
C LEU A 75 -15.39 11.68 -6.63
N PHE A 76 -16.24 12.22 -5.76
CA PHE A 76 -17.67 11.94 -5.74
C PHE A 76 -18.43 13.24 -5.98
N ASP A 77 -19.39 13.21 -6.91
CA ASP A 77 -20.29 14.33 -7.21
C ASP A 77 -21.74 13.85 -7.26
N GLY A 78 -22.45 14.01 -6.14
CA GLY A 78 -23.84 13.57 -6.00
C GLY A 78 -24.07 12.11 -6.40
N LYS A 79 -24.84 11.91 -7.47
CA LYS A 79 -25.18 10.58 -8.02
C LYS A 79 -24.32 10.19 -9.24
N ALA A 80 -23.39 11.03 -9.66
CA ALA A 80 -22.51 10.73 -10.78
C ALA A 80 -21.63 9.52 -10.47
N ALA A 81 -21.15 8.85 -11.52
CA ALA A 81 -20.16 7.80 -11.34
C ALA A 81 -18.89 8.40 -10.70
N PRO A 82 -18.28 7.75 -9.70
CA PRO A 82 -17.06 8.25 -9.08
C PRO A 82 -15.93 8.38 -10.09
N ALA A 83 -15.25 9.53 -10.09
CA ALA A 83 -14.13 9.81 -10.97
C ALA A 83 -12.81 9.47 -10.29
N LEU A 84 -11.91 8.84 -11.05
CA LEU A 84 -10.54 8.59 -10.62
C LEU A 84 -9.67 9.80 -10.96
N ILE A 85 -8.86 10.25 -10.01
CA ILE A 85 -7.85 11.30 -10.22
C ILE A 85 -6.45 10.79 -9.85
N ASP A 86 -5.42 11.55 -10.22
CA ASP A 86 -4.02 11.36 -9.78
C ASP A 86 -3.50 9.91 -9.84
N PHE A 87 -3.72 9.25 -10.99
CA PHE A 87 -3.33 7.87 -11.21
C PHE A 87 -1.82 7.67 -10.99
N SER A 88 -1.49 6.89 -9.96
CA SER A 88 -0.12 6.59 -9.54
C SER A 88 0.20 5.13 -9.83
N PRO A 89 0.85 4.82 -10.97
CA PRO A 89 1.07 3.45 -11.44
C PRO A 89 2.20 2.74 -10.70
N PHE A 90 1.98 1.46 -10.41
CA PHE A 90 2.94 0.50 -9.87
C PHE A 90 2.83 -0.83 -10.63
N TRP A 91 3.87 -1.65 -10.56
CA TRP A 91 3.89 -3.00 -11.16
C TRP A 91 3.82 -4.07 -10.09
N ARG A 92 2.64 -4.23 -9.48
CA ARG A 92 2.40 -5.09 -8.31
C ARG A 92 1.08 -5.85 -8.44
N PRO A 93 0.80 -6.86 -7.61
CA PRO A 93 -0.49 -7.54 -7.63
C PRO A 93 -1.66 -6.60 -7.30
N PRO A 94 -2.85 -6.82 -7.88
CA PRO A 94 -4.04 -6.03 -7.58
C PRO A 94 -4.48 -6.15 -6.11
N GLU A 95 -4.23 -7.29 -5.47
CA GLU A 95 -4.47 -7.52 -4.06
C GLU A 95 -3.65 -6.57 -3.19
N TRP A 96 -2.39 -6.31 -3.56
CA TRP A 96 -1.57 -5.32 -2.86
C TRP A 96 -2.16 -3.91 -2.98
N ALA A 97 -2.63 -3.50 -4.15
CA ALA A 97 -3.23 -2.19 -4.33
C ALA A 97 -4.56 -2.04 -3.56
N ALA A 98 -5.36 -3.12 -3.45
CA ALA A 98 -6.52 -3.14 -2.56
C ALA A 98 -6.09 -3.06 -1.07
N ALA A 99 -5.01 -3.73 -0.69
CA ALA A 99 -4.46 -3.69 0.66
C ALA A 99 -3.93 -2.30 1.04
N VAL A 100 -3.34 -1.54 0.11
CA VAL A 100 -2.93 -0.14 0.36
C VAL A 100 -4.12 0.70 0.79
N ILE A 101 -5.26 0.58 0.11
CA ILE A 101 -6.50 1.30 0.49
C ILE A 101 -6.93 0.95 1.91
N VAL A 102 -6.81 -0.32 2.29
CA VAL A 102 -7.18 -0.80 3.62
C VAL A 102 -6.24 -0.24 4.69
N VAL A 103 -4.94 -0.26 4.45
CA VAL A 103 -3.94 0.35 5.34
C VAL A 103 -4.20 1.83 5.51
N ASP A 104 -4.46 2.57 4.43
CA ASP A 104 -4.73 4.01 4.48
C ASP A 104 -6.02 4.33 5.24
N ALA A 105 -7.07 3.54 4.99
CA ALA A 105 -8.34 3.71 5.66
C ALA A 105 -8.24 3.46 7.18
N LEU A 106 -7.45 2.45 7.60
CA LEU A 106 -7.17 2.20 9.02
C LEU A 106 -6.28 3.28 9.64
N ALA A 107 -5.23 3.68 8.94
CA ALA A 107 -4.25 4.61 9.47
C ALA A 107 -4.80 6.04 9.56
N TRP A 108 -5.48 6.50 8.50
CA TRP A 108 -5.85 7.90 8.31
C TRP A 108 -7.32 8.11 7.93
N GLY A 109 -8.02 7.09 7.45
CA GLY A 109 -9.43 7.19 7.03
C GLY A 109 -10.47 6.94 8.12
N GLY A 110 -10.08 6.57 9.34
CA GLY A 110 -11.00 6.33 10.45
C GLY A 110 -11.82 5.04 10.34
N ALA A 111 -11.41 4.10 9.48
CA ALA A 111 -12.05 2.80 9.38
C ALA A 111 -11.78 1.93 10.63
N ASP A 112 -12.72 1.07 10.99
CA ASP A 112 -12.54 0.04 12.02
C ASP A 112 -11.90 -1.24 11.45
N GLN A 113 -11.51 -2.16 12.34
CA GLN A 113 -10.82 -3.41 11.97
C GLN A 113 -11.63 -4.31 11.02
N GLY A 114 -12.96 -4.15 10.97
CA GLY A 114 -13.84 -4.90 10.08
C GLY A 114 -13.50 -4.70 8.60
N ILE A 115 -12.85 -3.59 8.23
CA ILE A 115 -12.40 -3.35 6.86
C ILE A 115 -11.36 -4.39 6.39
N LEU A 116 -10.58 -4.99 7.30
CA LEU A 116 -9.63 -6.06 6.98
C LEU A 116 -10.33 -7.31 6.43
N LYS A 117 -11.56 -7.57 6.90
CA LYS A 117 -12.39 -8.72 6.48
C LYS A 117 -13.09 -8.49 5.15
N ARG A 118 -13.24 -7.22 4.71
CA ARG A 118 -14.01 -6.85 3.52
C ARG A 118 -13.47 -7.48 2.23
N TRP A 119 -12.15 -7.66 2.17
CA TRP A 119 -11.43 -8.25 1.03
C TRP A 119 -10.66 -9.53 1.39
N ALA A 120 -11.02 -10.20 2.50
CA ALA A 120 -10.35 -11.43 2.93
C ALA A 120 -10.49 -12.62 1.95
N HIS A 121 -11.35 -12.50 0.93
CA HIS A 121 -11.48 -13.48 -0.15
C HIS A 121 -10.39 -13.35 -1.23
N LEU A 122 -9.61 -12.27 -1.22
CA LEU A 122 -8.49 -12.10 -2.15
C LEU A 122 -7.35 -13.07 -1.81
N ALA A 123 -6.64 -13.53 -2.83
CA ALA A 123 -5.55 -14.48 -2.66
C ALA A 123 -4.40 -13.86 -1.85
N GLU A 124 -3.82 -14.65 -0.95
CA GLU A 124 -2.66 -14.25 -0.14
C GLU A 124 -2.86 -12.91 0.61
N TRP A 125 -4.11 -12.59 0.97
CA TRP A 125 -4.53 -11.30 1.51
C TRP A 125 -3.74 -10.80 2.72
N PRO A 126 -3.43 -11.63 3.76
CA PRO A 126 -2.58 -11.19 4.87
C PRO A 126 -1.21 -10.68 4.40
N GLN A 127 -0.60 -11.32 3.41
CA GLN A 127 0.70 -10.89 2.88
C GLN A 127 0.61 -9.67 1.96
N ALA A 128 -0.53 -9.46 1.30
CA ALA A 128 -0.82 -8.20 0.61
C ALA A 128 -0.91 -7.03 1.60
N LEU A 129 -1.57 -7.24 2.76
CA LEU A 129 -1.64 -6.26 3.86
C LEU A 129 -0.27 -5.96 4.46
N VAL A 130 0.55 -6.99 4.74
CA VAL A 130 1.92 -6.80 5.25
C VAL A 130 2.75 -5.93 4.29
N ARG A 131 2.69 -6.20 2.98
CA ARG A 131 3.43 -5.41 1.97
C ARG A 131 2.90 -3.99 1.81
N ALA A 132 1.59 -3.80 1.89
CA ALA A 132 0.99 -2.46 1.89
C ALA A 132 1.40 -1.66 3.13
N LEU A 133 1.44 -2.29 4.29
CA LEU A 133 1.89 -1.68 5.54
C LEU A 133 3.36 -1.30 5.48
N LEU A 134 4.24 -2.21 5.03
CA LEU A 134 5.66 -1.93 4.81
C LEU A 134 5.85 -0.76 3.84
N PHE A 135 5.09 -0.72 2.75
CA PHE A 135 5.13 0.40 1.80
C PHE A 135 4.82 1.73 2.48
N ARG A 136 3.72 1.83 3.25
CA ARG A 136 3.36 3.07 3.95
C ARG A 136 4.33 3.44 5.06
N LEU A 137 4.89 2.47 5.79
CA LEU A 137 5.94 2.71 6.78
C LEU A 137 7.21 3.27 6.12
N ALA A 138 7.64 2.70 4.99
CA ALA A 138 8.80 3.19 4.25
C ALA A 138 8.55 4.59 3.65
N VAL A 139 7.37 4.83 3.05
CA VAL A 139 6.98 6.19 2.60
C VAL A 139 7.04 7.17 3.76
N HIS A 140 6.48 6.80 4.92
CA HIS A 140 6.45 7.68 6.08
C HIS A 140 7.87 8.00 6.58
N ALA A 141 8.76 7.01 6.64
CA ALA A 141 10.14 7.18 7.07
C ALA A 141 10.99 8.02 6.10
N LEU A 142 10.73 7.92 4.80
CA LEU A 142 11.48 8.62 3.75
C LEU A 142 10.96 10.04 3.45
N HIS A 143 9.67 10.30 3.67
CA HIS A 143 9.06 11.54 3.24
C HIS A 143 9.29 12.69 4.25
N PRO A 144 9.80 13.86 3.81
CA PRO A 144 10.22 14.93 4.72
C PRO A 144 9.06 15.58 5.50
N ARG A 145 7.84 15.51 4.97
CA ARG A 145 6.64 16.10 5.61
C ARG A 145 5.92 15.15 6.57
N SER A 146 6.44 13.94 6.77
CA SER A 146 5.86 12.99 7.72
C SER A 146 5.98 13.50 9.16
N THR A 147 4.94 13.27 9.96
CA THR A 147 4.83 13.77 11.34
C THR A 147 4.62 12.64 12.33
N LEU A 148 4.90 12.87 13.61
CA LEU A 148 4.58 11.89 14.67
C LEU A 148 3.07 11.61 14.74
N GLN A 149 2.23 12.61 14.45
CA GLN A 149 0.78 12.43 14.45
C GLN A 149 0.32 11.47 13.35
N SER A 150 0.88 11.57 12.14
CA SER A 150 0.57 10.66 11.04
C SER A 150 1.09 9.23 11.28
N LEU A 151 2.18 9.06 12.04
CA LEU A 151 2.73 7.75 12.39
C LEU A 151 1.80 6.92 13.29
N ARG A 152 1.09 7.57 14.23
CA ARG A 152 0.15 6.90 15.14
C ARG A 152 -0.94 6.11 14.41
N GLY A 153 -1.32 6.55 13.22
CA GLY A 153 -2.22 5.80 12.34
C GLY A 153 -1.64 4.45 11.94
N LEU A 154 -0.38 4.45 11.47
CA LEU A 154 0.33 3.26 11.04
C LEU A 154 0.68 2.33 12.21
N GLU A 155 0.98 2.87 13.40
CA GLU A 155 1.14 2.07 14.63
C GLU A 155 -0.12 1.24 14.92
N ARG A 156 -1.30 1.89 14.92
CA ARG A 156 -2.57 1.20 15.15
C ARG A 156 -2.88 0.18 14.05
N ALA A 157 -2.64 0.54 12.79
CA ALA A 157 -2.83 -0.39 11.68
C ALA A 157 -1.89 -1.61 11.79
N THR A 158 -0.67 -1.40 12.26
CA THR A 158 0.33 -2.48 12.46
C THR A 158 -0.19 -3.54 13.43
N THR A 159 -0.66 -3.14 14.61
CA THR A 159 -1.22 -4.09 15.58
C THR A 159 -2.33 -4.94 14.97
N GLN A 160 -3.28 -4.31 14.28
CA GLN A 160 -4.44 -5.01 13.71
C GLN A 160 -4.08 -5.95 12.56
N ILE A 161 -3.10 -5.57 11.74
CA ILE A 161 -2.68 -6.38 10.59
C ILE A 161 -1.85 -7.57 11.06
N LEU A 162 -0.97 -7.39 12.05
CA LEU A 162 -0.15 -8.50 12.56
C LEU A 162 -0.98 -9.57 13.29
N ASP A 163 -2.16 -9.25 13.81
CA ASP A 163 -3.09 -10.25 14.36
C ASP A 163 -3.65 -11.22 13.29
N LEU A 164 -3.43 -10.95 11.99
CA LEU A 164 -3.92 -11.77 10.87
C LEU A 164 -2.84 -12.64 10.22
N VAL A 165 -1.57 -12.53 10.65
CA VAL A 165 -0.41 -13.13 9.97
C VAL A 165 0.19 -14.26 10.79
#